data_AF-A0AAE6RNK6-F1
#
_entry.id   AF-A0AAE6RNK6-F1
#
_cell.length_a   1.000
_cell.length_b   1.000
_cell.length_c   1.000
_cell.angle_alpha   90.00
_cell.angle_beta   90.00
_cell.angle_gamma   90.00
#
_symmetry.space_group_name_H-M   'P 1'
#
loop_
_entity.id
_entity.type
_entity.pdbx_description
1 polymer ?
#
loop_
_entity_poly.entity_id
_entity_poly.type
_entity_poly.pdbx_seq_one_letter_code
_entity_poly.pdbx_strand_id
1 'polypeptide(L)'
;MPVFAITGAATRDRVCAAIDAHARSAGLVRQQDSLDIRHDADALLTTWTSSHGHLVELTVVFGSPTPRALQPATPTARVFTALIRSSDFDLGAGMAAMLEQLDGCFASEEQRQVLSAMPVLSWAAAAFAMPTDRLRVIFRDHLVENSLGFISALLGAGVPAADIVVLDKGDATLNRERVAMTLQSLGVEVRRLDNAAVNHTTSAAEAARAEETARFVDRFTREGHDRRQKVIIIDDGGLLALTDAAGDPVLRERPDAAIELTVSGLKRLASSRLSDGLPVANMARSDVKQRIGYNEIADSCMRRLREALRGEKLIGMRVVSVGYGTLGARLASSLRSLGCRVVVVDTDHLQLISAAENGFETTPDLDEAIRTRPKLLVSSTGERIAERSTLEQLPADCYLTAFATADLSAVTGVEGFGPATVLGDGRSFNLYQFEGIPNGGYDLYRAATFIVLSRLAALVDGAEAGAAPSLALQTVNDWIRDSGVYTRYYDLYFSSAR
;
A
#
# COMPACT_ATOMS: atom_id res chain seq x y z
N MET A 1 -15.97 28.27 26.57
CA MET A 1 -16.17 26.87 26.19
C MET A 1 -15.24 26.59 25.01
N PRO A 2 -14.31 25.63 25.11
CA PRO A 2 -13.59 25.09 23.96
C PRO A 2 -14.52 24.86 22.76
N VAL A 3 -14.02 25.20 21.57
CA VAL A 3 -14.74 25.03 20.30
C VAL A 3 -13.87 24.22 19.37
N PHE A 4 -14.45 23.15 18.79
CA PHE A 4 -13.80 22.29 17.81
C PHE A 4 -14.60 22.37 16.52
N ALA A 5 -13.90 22.55 15.39
CA ALA A 5 -14.50 22.60 14.06
C ALA A 5 -13.91 21.47 13.22
N ILE A 6 -14.74 20.54 12.80
CA ILE A 6 -14.35 19.34 12.05
C ILE A 6 -15.03 19.36 10.70
N THR A 7 -14.28 19.11 9.65
CA THR A 7 -14.86 18.85 8.32
C THR A 7 -14.43 17.45 7.90
N GLY A 8 -15.38 16.69 7.38
CA GLY A 8 -15.13 15.34 6.91
C GLY A 8 -16.16 14.92 5.87
N ALA A 9 -16.10 13.68 5.41
CA ALA A 9 -17.12 13.09 4.57
C ALA A 9 -17.60 11.77 5.18
N ALA A 10 -18.91 11.55 5.22
CA ALA A 10 -19.49 10.28 5.62
C ALA A 10 -20.96 10.24 5.20
N THR A 11 -21.59 9.07 5.24
CA THR A 11 -23.06 9.03 5.12
C THR A 11 -23.67 9.65 6.37
N ARG A 12 -24.81 10.34 6.22
CA ARG A 12 -25.53 10.96 7.34
C ARG A 12 -25.79 9.95 8.46
N ASP A 13 -26.26 8.75 8.10
CA ASP A 13 -26.56 7.70 9.06
C ASP A 13 -25.34 7.26 9.87
N ARG A 14 -24.17 7.20 9.24
CA ARG A 14 -22.91 6.86 9.93
C ARG A 14 -22.51 7.94 10.92
N VAL A 15 -22.65 9.22 10.54
CA VAL A 15 -22.38 10.36 11.43
C VAL A 15 -23.33 10.34 12.63
N CYS A 16 -24.64 10.23 12.39
CA CYS A 16 -25.64 10.18 13.46
C CYS A 16 -25.40 8.98 14.40
N ALA A 17 -25.18 7.78 13.85
CA ALA A 17 -24.96 6.57 14.65
C ALA A 17 -23.70 6.67 15.53
N ALA A 18 -22.62 7.25 15.01
CA ALA A 18 -21.37 7.43 15.74
C ALA A 18 -21.49 8.48 16.85
N ILE A 19 -22.18 9.60 16.58
CA ILE A 19 -22.52 10.60 17.60
C ILE A 19 -23.32 9.96 18.74
N ASP A 20 -24.37 9.22 18.42
CA ASP A 20 -25.22 8.60 19.42
C ASP A 20 -24.47 7.52 20.22
N ALA A 21 -23.61 6.73 19.58
CA ALA A 21 -22.77 5.74 20.26
C ALA A 21 -21.76 6.40 21.20
N HIS A 22 -21.07 7.45 20.73
CA HIS A 22 -20.09 8.18 21.53
C HIS A 22 -20.72 8.88 22.73
N ALA A 23 -21.87 9.54 22.52
CA ALA A 23 -22.62 10.17 23.59
C ALA A 23 -23.01 9.16 24.68
N ARG A 24 -23.48 7.96 24.28
CA ARG A 24 -23.78 6.88 25.24
C ARG A 24 -22.53 6.43 26.00
N SER A 25 -21.40 6.19 25.33
CA SER A 25 -20.17 5.75 26.00
C SER A 25 -19.59 6.81 26.93
N ALA A 26 -19.78 8.09 26.61
CA ALA A 26 -19.33 9.22 27.42
C ALA A 26 -20.31 9.58 28.56
N GLY A 27 -21.41 8.83 28.74
CA GLY A 27 -22.41 9.11 29.77
C GLY A 27 -23.16 10.43 29.56
N LEU A 28 -23.27 10.89 28.32
CA LEU A 28 -23.94 12.12 27.96
C LEU A 28 -25.46 11.90 27.83
N VAL A 29 -26.24 12.68 28.56
CA VAL A 29 -27.70 12.65 28.53
C VAL A 29 -28.21 13.80 27.66
N ARG A 30 -29.01 13.48 26.64
CA ARG A 30 -29.54 14.49 25.70
C ARG A 30 -30.57 15.37 26.43
N GLN A 31 -30.49 16.68 26.24
CA GLN A 31 -31.47 17.61 26.81
C GLN A 31 -32.80 17.56 26.02
N GLN A 32 -33.93 17.55 26.75
CA GLN A 32 -35.29 17.42 26.16
C GLN A 32 -35.66 18.57 25.20
N ASP A 33 -35.06 19.75 25.36
CA ASP A 33 -35.30 20.92 24.50
C ASP A 33 -34.32 21.04 23.33
N SER A 34 -33.46 20.03 23.10
CA SER A 34 -32.68 20.00 21.87
C SER A 34 -33.64 19.87 20.69
N LEU A 35 -33.69 20.89 19.84
CA LEU A 35 -34.51 20.92 18.63
C LEU A 35 -34.22 19.65 17.83
N ASP A 36 -35.15 18.69 17.92
CA ASP A 36 -35.26 17.57 17.01
C ASP A 36 -35.70 18.20 15.68
N ILE A 37 -34.75 18.75 14.93
CA ILE A 37 -34.98 19.06 13.51
C ILE A 37 -35.00 17.71 12.79
N ARG A 38 -36.10 16.97 13.03
CA ARG A 38 -36.60 16.01 12.09
C ARG A 38 -36.97 16.81 10.85
N HIS A 39 -36.24 16.55 9.76
CA HIS A 39 -36.49 17.04 8.41
C HIS A 39 -36.11 18.49 8.09
N ASP A 40 -34.88 18.88 8.41
CA ASP A 40 -34.12 19.66 7.43
C ASP A 40 -32.98 18.76 6.97
N ALA A 41 -32.99 18.37 5.68
CA ALA A 41 -32.22 17.23 5.15
C ALA A 41 -30.70 17.34 5.38
N ASP A 42 -30.23 18.54 5.76
CA ASP A 42 -28.84 18.96 5.64
C ASP A 42 -28.23 19.43 6.97
N ALA A 43 -28.92 19.34 8.10
CA ALA A 43 -28.33 19.67 9.40
C ALA A 43 -28.77 18.74 10.55
N LEU A 44 -27.97 18.75 11.62
CA LEU A 44 -28.19 18.09 12.92
C LEU A 44 -27.74 19.05 14.02
N LEU A 45 -28.59 19.35 14.98
CA LEU A 45 -28.26 20.12 16.18
C LEU A 45 -28.65 19.31 17.41
N THR A 46 -27.75 19.20 18.38
CA THR A 46 -28.02 18.42 19.59
C THR A 46 -27.17 18.92 20.75
N THR A 47 -27.74 18.83 21.95
CA THR A 47 -27.13 19.28 23.20
C THR A 47 -27.25 18.19 24.24
N TRP A 48 -26.13 17.91 24.93
CA TRP A 48 -26.09 16.96 26.02
C TRP A 48 -25.52 17.56 27.29
N THR A 49 -25.83 16.91 28.41
CA THR A 49 -25.22 17.17 29.72
C THR A 49 -24.62 15.89 30.26
N SER A 50 -23.39 15.96 30.79
CA SER A 50 -22.74 14.83 31.47
C SER A 50 -23.28 14.65 32.89
N SER A 51 -22.98 13.51 33.52
CA SER A 51 -23.29 13.27 34.94
C SER A 51 -22.68 14.30 35.90
N HIS A 52 -21.64 15.02 35.48
CA HIS A 52 -20.97 16.06 36.25
C HIS A 52 -21.45 17.48 35.88
N GLY A 53 -22.52 17.60 35.08
CA GLY A 53 -23.12 18.89 34.69
C GLY A 53 -22.39 19.61 33.55
N HIS A 54 -21.43 18.97 32.87
CA HIS A 54 -20.75 19.57 31.72
C HIS A 54 -21.66 19.55 30.49
N LEU A 55 -21.69 20.67 29.77
CA LEU A 55 -22.47 20.86 28.55
C LEU A 55 -21.65 20.49 27.32
N VAL A 56 -22.26 19.80 26.36
CA VAL A 56 -21.73 19.55 25.02
C VAL A 56 -22.80 19.93 24.00
N GLU A 57 -22.53 20.91 23.16
CA GLU A 57 -23.37 21.32 22.03
C GLU A 57 -22.69 20.88 20.74
N LEU A 58 -23.45 20.26 19.83
CA LEU A 58 -22.97 19.81 18.53
C LEU A 58 -23.91 20.32 17.44
N THR A 59 -23.34 20.99 16.45
CA THR A 59 -23.99 21.30 15.17
C THR A 59 -23.27 20.54 14.08
N VAL A 60 -23.98 19.82 13.21
CA VAL A 60 -23.44 19.19 12.00
C VAL A 60 -24.24 19.67 10.81
N VAL A 61 -23.57 20.11 9.75
CA VAL A 61 -24.17 20.50 8.48
C VAL A 61 -23.66 19.55 7.41
N PHE A 62 -24.54 18.99 6.58
CA PHE A 62 -24.22 18.08 5.50
C PHE A 62 -24.34 18.78 4.14
N GLY A 63 -23.25 18.81 3.37
CA GLY A 63 -23.21 19.25 1.99
C GLY A 63 -23.79 18.23 1.01
N SER A 64 -23.63 18.47 -0.29
CA SER A 64 -24.16 17.56 -1.32
C SER A 64 -23.47 16.18 -1.29
N PRO A 65 -24.16 15.11 -1.75
CA PRO A 65 -23.52 13.83 -1.98
C PRO A 65 -22.34 13.97 -2.95
N THR A 66 -21.22 13.35 -2.60
CA THR A 66 -19.96 13.37 -3.35
C THR A 66 -19.44 11.93 -3.48
N PRO A 67 -18.98 11.51 -4.67
CA PRO A 67 -18.28 10.24 -4.81
C PRO A 67 -16.99 10.25 -4.00
N ARG A 68 -16.76 9.20 -3.21
CA ARG A 68 -15.53 9.04 -2.41
C ARG A 68 -14.41 8.27 -3.09
N ALA A 69 -14.71 7.61 -4.21
CA ALA A 69 -13.73 6.93 -5.04
C ALA A 69 -14.08 7.11 -6.52
N LEU A 70 -13.11 6.82 -7.39
CA LEU A 70 -13.30 6.81 -8.85
C LEU A 70 -14.05 5.56 -9.34
N GLN A 71 -14.38 4.62 -8.45
CA GLN A 71 -15.17 3.44 -8.81
C GLN A 71 -16.65 3.79 -8.99
N PRO A 72 -17.31 3.27 -10.04
CA PRO A 72 -18.69 3.63 -10.40
C PRO A 72 -19.79 3.18 -9.40
N ALA A 73 -19.44 2.48 -8.32
CA ALA A 73 -20.41 1.87 -7.39
C ALA A 73 -20.16 2.19 -5.89
N THR A 74 -19.39 3.22 -5.57
CA THR A 74 -19.08 3.56 -4.17
C THR A 74 -20.26 4.31 -3.52
N PRO A 75 -20.62 4.04 -2.25
CA PRO A 75 -21.65 4.80 -1.56
C PRO A 75 -21.32 6.29 -1.58
N THR A 76 -22.28 7.11 -1.97
CA THR A 76 -22.16 8.57 -1.94
C THR A 76 -22.03 9.02 -0.48
N ALA A 77 -20.87 9.58 -0.11
CA ALA A 77 -20.73 10.26 1.17
C ALA A 77 -21.18 11.71 1.02
N ARG A 78 -21.60 12.34 2.12
CA ARG A 78 -21.84 13.77 2.16
C ARG A 78 -20.69 14.41 2.90
N VAL A 79 -20.10 15.47 2.33
CA VAL A 79 -19.22 16.35 3.12
C VAL A 79 -20.05 16.85 4.29
N PHE A 80 -19.49 16.84 5.50
CA PHE A 80 -20.12 17.41 6.68
C PHE A 80 -19.17 18.36 7.38
N THR A 81 -19.73 19.39 8.00
CA THR A 81 -19.02 20.33 8.87
C THR A 81 -19.67 20.28 10.24
N ALA A 82 -18.89 19.88 11.24
CA ALA A 82 -19.32 19.78 12.62
C ALA A 82 -18.67 20.87 13.47
N LEU A 83 -19.48 21.55 14.28
CA LEU A 83 -19.04 22.50 15.30
C LEU A 83 -19.42 21.94 16.67
N ILE A 84 -18.42 21.66 17.49
CA ILE A 84 -18.59 21.17 18.86
C ILE A 84 -18.24 22.29 19.82
N ARG A 85 -19.12 22.61 20.76
CA ARG A 85 -18.82 23.50 21.89
C ARG A 85 -18.99 22.69 23.17
N SER A 86 -17.95 22.62 23.99
CA SER A 86 -18.04 21.92 25.27
C SER A 86 -17.55 22.76 26.42
N SER A 87 -18.15 22.60 27.60
CA SER A 87 -17.65 23.19 28.84
C SER A 87 -16.48 22.39 29.42
N ASP A 88 -16.27 21.18 28.93
CA ASP A 88 -15.16 20.30 29.29
C ASP A 88 -14.31 20.01 28.04
N PHE A 89 -12.99 20.10 28.18
CA PHE A 89 -12.11 19.97 27.02
C PHE A 89 -12.09 18.53 26.51
N ASP A 90 -12.02 17.54 27.39
CA ASP A 90 -11.84 16.13 27.03
C ASP A 90 -13.10 15.55 26.37
N LEU A 91 -14.29 15.92 26.84
CA LEU A 91 -15.55 15.58 26.19
C LEU A 91 -15.65 16.18 24.78
N GLY A 92 -15.27 17.44 24.62
CA GLY A 92 -15.25 18.10 23.32
C GLY A 92 -14.23 17.50 22.35
N ALA A 93 -13.01 17.26 22.84
CA ALA A 93 -11.92 16.66 22.07
C ALA A 93 -12.22 15.20 21.69
N GLY A 94 -12.84 14.42 22.58
CA GLY A 94 -13.26 13.04 22.29
C GLY A 94 -14.31 12.97 21.19
N MET A 95 -15.30 13.86 21.20
CA MET A 95 -16.30 13.96 20.13
C MET A 95 -15.66 14.40 18.81
N ALA A 96 -14.72 15.36 18.84
CA ALA A 96 -14.00 15.84 17.67
C ALA A 96 -13.18 14.72 17.02
N ALA A 97 -12.40 13.99 17.82
CA ALA A 97 -11.60 12.86 17.38
C ALA A 97 -12.47 11.74 16.77
N MET A 98 -13.64 11.46 17.36
CA MET A 98 -14.60 10.49 16.80
C MET A 98 -15.09 10.93 15.41
N LEU A 99 -15.41 12.21 15.22
CA LEU A 99 -15.88 12.71 13.92
C LEU A 99 -14.76 12.72 12.86
N GLU A 100 -13.52 13.04 13.25
CA GLU A 100 -12.34 12.93 12.37
C GLU A 100 -12.14 11.49 11.88
N GLN A 101 -12.33 10.50 12.77
CA GLN A 101 -12.23 9.08 12.42
C GLN A 101 -13.27 8.63 11.39
N LEU A 102 -14.42 9.29 11.28
CA LEU A 102 -15.45 8.92 10.29
C LEU A 102 -15.03 9.21 8.86
N ASP A 103 -14.32 10.31 8.65
CA ASP A 103 -13.78 10.67 7.35
C ASP A 103 -12.61 9.76 7.00
N GLY A 104 -11.70 9.59 7.97
CA GLY A 104 -10.52 8.75 7.86
C GLY A 104 -10.84 7.29 7.59
N CYS A 105 -11.75 6.65 8.32
CA CYS A 105 -11.98 5.21 8.15
C CYS A 105 -12.89 4.89 6.96
N PHE A 106 -12.58 3.83 6.22
CA PHE A 106 -13.50 3.18 5.30
C PHE A 106 -14.76 2.75 6.06
N ALA A 107 -15.93 3.11 5.54
CA ALA A 107 -17.21 2.63 6.07
C ALA A 107 -17.31 1.11 5.89
N SER A 108 -18.15 0.44 6.68
CA SER A 108 -18.35 -1.01 6.57
C SER A 108 -18.79 -1.45 5.16
N GLU A 109 -19.53 -0.61 4.44
CA GLU A 109 -19.87 -0.87 3.03
C GLU A 109 -18.65 -0.77 2.11
N GLU A 110 -17.82 0.24 2.25
CA GLU A 110 -16.58 0.36 1.46
C GLU A 110 -15.62 -0.80 1.77
N GLN A 111 -15.51 -1.23 3.04
CA GLN A 111 -14.74 -2.41 3.43
C GLN A 111 -15.29 -3.69 2.78
N ARG A 112 -16.62 -3.87 2.74
CA ARG A 112 -17.26 -4.98 2.01
C ARG A 112 -16.96 -4.92 0.52
N GLN A 113 -16.96 -3.73 -0.09
CA GLN A 113 -16.63 -3.57 -1.50
C GLN A 113 -15.19 -4.00 -1.79
N VAL A 114 -14.22 -3.58 -0.97
CA VAL A 114 -12.82 -4.02 -1.06
C VAL A 114 -12.73 -5.56 -1.02
N LEU A 115 -13.40 -6.19 -0.06
CA LEU A 115 -13.41 -7.66 0.09
C LEU A 115 -14.12 -8.38 -1.06
N SER A 116 -15.26 -7.84 -1.53
CA SER A 116 -16.01 -8.41 -2.65
C SER A 116 -15.26 -8.34 -3.97
N ALA A 117 -14.35 -7.37 -4.11
CA ALA A 117 -13.44 -7.25 -5.24
C ALA A 117 -12.24 -8.23 -5.14
N MET A 118 -12.13 -8.99 -4.03
CA MET A 118 -11.09 -9.99 -3.79
C MET A 118 -11.66 -11.37 -3.39
N PRO A 119 -12.51 -11.98 -4.25
CA PRO A 119 -13.18 -13.24 -3.94
C PRO A 119 -12.23 -14.46 -3.89
N VAL A 120 -11.08 -14.44 -4.59
CA VAL A 120 -10.11 -15.54 -4.54
C VAL A 120 -9.35 -15.51 -3.21
N LEU A 121 -8.97 -14.34 -2.72
CA LEU A 121 -8.43 -14.16 -1.37
C LEU A 121 -9.43 -14.59 -0.31
N SER A 122 -10.69 -14.14 -0.43
CA SER A 122 -11.75 -14.52 0.51
C SER A 122 -11.93 -16.04 0.59
N TRP A 123 -11.85 -16.73 -0.55
CA TRP A 123 -11.83 -18.18 -0.57
C TRP A 123 -10.58 -18.77 0.07
N ALA A 124 -9.39 -18.26 -0.26
CA ALA A 124 -8.15 -18.76 0.30
C ALA A 124 -8.16 -18.67 1.84
N ALA A 125 -8.68 -17.57 2.39
CA ALA A 125 -8.85 -17.38 3.82
C ALA A 125 -9.77 -18.43 4.47
N ALA A 126 -10.83 -18.83 3.78
CA ALA A 126 -11.73 -19.87 4.26
C ALA A 126 -11.18 -21.30 4.05
N ALA A 127 -10.39 -21.54 3.00
CA ALA A 127 -9.96 -22.87 2.60
C ALA A 127 -8.63 -23.32 3.24
N PHE A 128 -7.77 -22.38 3.64
CA PHE A 128 -6.42 -22.68 4.14
C PHE A 128 -6.27 -22.25 5.60
N ALA A 129 -6.42 -23.21 6.51
CA ALA A 129 -6.21 -23.00 7.93
C ALA A 129 -4.74 -22.70 8.26
N MET A 130 -4.50 -21.97 9.36
CA MET A 130 -3.19 -21.71 9.94
C MET A 130 -3.30 -21.66 11.47
N PRO A 131 -2.21 -21.85 12.23
CA PRO A 131 -2.23 -21.81 13.70
C PRO A 131 -2.36 -20.37 14.21
N THR A 132 -3.55 -19.77 14.10
CA THR A 132 -3.77 -18.33 14.29
C THR A 132 -3.54 -17.84 15.72
N ASP A 133 -3.74 -18.69 16.72
CA ASP A 133 -3.46 -18.41 18.14
C ASP A 133 -1.97 -18.40 18.47
N ARG A 134 -1.16 -19.02 17.59
CA ARG A 134 0.30 -19.15 17.74
C ARG A 134 1.06 -18.43 16.64
N LEU A 135 0.43 -17.53 15.91
CA LEU A 135 1.03 -16.80 14.79
C LEU A 135 1.00 -15.29 15.03
N ARG A 136 2.15 -14.67 14.83
CA ARG A 136 2.32 -13.22 14.73
C ARG A 136 2.78 -12.85 13.33
N VAL A 137 2.17 -11.81 12.76
CA VAL A 137 2.45 -11.38 11.38
C VAL A 137 2.93 -9.93 11.37
N ILE A 138 4.10 -9.71 10.78
CA ILE A 138 4.60 -8.38 10.43
C ILE A 138 4.43 -8.22 8.93
N PHE A 139 3.50 -7.36 8.50
CA PHE A 139 3.20 -7.12 7.10
C PHE A 139 3.73 -5.75 6.68
N ARG A 140 4.77 -5.73 5.84
CA ARG A 140 5.38 -4.51 5.30
C ARG A 140 5.12 -4.41 3.80
N ASP A 141 4.36 -3.40 3.38
CA ASP A 141 3.98 -3.21 1.98
C ASP A 141 3.56 -1.75 1.68
N HIS A 142 3.27 -1.47 0.41
CA HIS A 142 2.48 -0.32 0.00
C HIS A 142 1.12 -0.35 0.69
N LEU A 143 0.72 0.75 1.33
CA LEU A 143 -0.57 0.82 1.98
C LEU A 143 -1.67 1.21 0.98
N VAL A 144 -2.36 0.22 0.44
CA VAL A 144 -3.45 0.37 -0.55
C VAL A 144 -4.66 -0.47 -0.13
N GLU A 145 -5.77 -0.37 -0.86
CA GLU A 145 -7.00 -1.10 -0.53
C GLU A 145 -6.83 -2.62 -0.51
N ASN A 146 -6.05 -3.19 -1.42
CA ASN A 146 -5.77 -4.63 -1.38
C ASN A 146 -4.92 -5.05 -0.16
N SER A 147 -4.24 -4.11 0.50
CA SER A 147 -3.57 -4.34 1.79
C SER A 147 -4.60 -4.39 2.92
N LEU A 148 -5.62 -3.52 2.90
CA LEU A 148 -6.78 -3.63 3.79
C LEU A 148 -7.47 -5.00 3.60
N GLY A 149 -7.74 -5.40 2.36
CA GLY A 149 -8.34 -6.70 2.05
C GLY A 149 -7.52 -7.87 2.58
N PHE A 150 -6.20 -7.84 2.42
CA PHE A 150 -5.31 -8.88 2.93
C PHE A 150 -5.30 -8.97 4.47
N ILE A 151 -5.22 -7.84 5.18
CA ILE A 151 -5.24 -7.85 6.64
C ILE A 151 -6.62 -8.24 7.18
N SER A 152 -7.70 -7.78 6.55
CA SER A 152 -9.06 -8.23 6.87
C SER A 152 -9.23 -9.74 6.69
N ALA A 153 -8.57 -10.35 5.70
CA ALA A 153 -8.56 -11.80 5.53
C ALA A 153 -7.82 -12.53 6.67
N LEU A 154 -6.71 -11.98 7.19
CA LEU A 154 -6.03 -12.54 8.37
C LEU A 154 -6.90 -12.46 9.63
N LEU A 155 -7.54 -11.30 9.86
CA LEU A 155 -8.47 -11.11 10.97
C LEU A 155 -9.65 -12.08 10.86
N GLY A 156 -10.22 -12.22 9.65
CA GLY A 156 -11.33 -13.14 9.37
C GLY A 156 -10.95 -14.62 9.52
N ALA A 157 -9.69 -14.97 9.26
CA ALA A 157 -9.16 -16.31 9.52
C ALA A 157 -8.91 -16.58 11.02
N GLY A 158 -8.96 -15.54 11.87
CA GLY A 158 -8.84 -15.65 13.32
C GLY A 158 -7.49 -15.25 13.89
N VAL A 159 -6.60 -14.62 13.13
CA VAL A 159 -5.36 -14.04 13.69
C VAL A 159 -5.74 -12.83 14.56
N PRO A 160 -5.36 -12.78 15.85
CA PRO A 160 -5.69 -11.65 16.71
C PRO A 160 -5.12 -10.33 16.16
N ALA A 161 -5.88 -9.25 16.19
CA ALA A 161 -5.42 -7.94 15.69
C ALA A 161 -4.14 -7.46 16.40
N ALA A 162 -4.00 -7.75 17.69
CA ALA A 162 -2.82 -7.46 18.50
C ALA A 162 -1.56 -8.27 18.10
N ASP A 163 -1.73 -9.32 17.30
CA ASP A 163 -0.67 -10.16 16.75
C ASP A 163 -0.42 -9.86 15.26
N ILE A 164 -0.95 -8.74 14.76
CA ILE A 164 -0.68 -8.21 13.42
C ILE A 164 -0.08 -6.81 13.54
N VAL A 165 1.03 -6.60 12.84
CA VAL A 165 1.66 -5.28 12.68
C VAL A 165 1.74 -4.97 11.20
N VAL A 166 1.31 -3.78 10.81
CA VAL A 166 1.42 -3.27 9.44
C VAL A 166 2.47 -2.17 9.40
N LEU A 167 3.46 -2.34 8.53
CA LEU A 167 4.53 -1.38 8.28
C LEU A 167 4.33 -0.73 6.91
N ASP A 168 3.88 0.51 6.93
CA ASP A 168 3.67 1.33 5.74
C ASP A 168 5.00 1.87 5.21
N LYS A 169 5.34 1.51 3.97
CA LYS A 169 6.62 1.87 3.36
C LYS A 169 6.70 3.27 2.74
N GLY A 170 5.67 4.09 2.96
CA GLY A 170 5.77 5.54 2.85
C GLY A 170 5.39 6.16 1.52
N ASP A 171 4.93 5.37 0.54
CA ASP A 171 4.46 5.90 -0.74
C ASP A 171 3.18 6.74 -0.56
N ALA A 172 2.99 7.78 -1.37
CA ALA A 172 1.86 8.71 -1.23
C ALA A 172 0.58 8.18 -1.91
N THR A 173 0.11 6.97 -1.58
CA THR A 173 -1.07 6.34 -2.20
C THR A 173 -2.37 7.08 -1.85
N LEU A 174 -3.36 7.03 -2.75
CA LEU A 174 -4.60 7.82 -2.65
C LEU A 174 -5.34 7.65 -1.31
N ASN A 175 -5.51 6.39 -0.88
CA ASN A 175 -6.28 6.04 0.32
C ASN A 175 -5.38 5.63 1.50
N ARG A 176 -4.09 6.01 1.50
CA ARG A 176 -3.10 5.59 2.51
C ARG A 176 -3.58 5.79 3.95
N GLU A 177 -3.90 7.04 4.28
CA GLU A 177 -4.32 7.42 5.63
C GLU A 177 -5.61 6.70 6.02
N ARG A 178 -6.52 6.56 5.05
CA ARG A 178 -7.80 5.88 5.28
C ARG A 178 -7.62 4.40 5.57
N VAL A 179 -6.74 3.74 4.83
CA VAL A 179 -6.39 2.34 5.09
C VAL A 179 -5.74 2.22 6.47
N ALA A 180 -4.77 3.08 6.81
CA ALA A 180 -4.11 3.08 8.11
C ALA A 180 -5.11 3.23 9.27
N MET A 181 -5.95 4.27 9.23
CA MET A 181 -6.95 4.53 10.25
C MET A 181 -7.98 3.41 10.37
N THR A 182 -8.37 2.81 9.24
CA THR A 182 -9.29 1.66 9.24
C THR A 182 -8.66 0.46 9.95
N LEU A 183 -7.41 0.12 9.63
CA LEU A 183 -6.69 -0.99 10.28
C LEU A 183 -6.50 -0.73 11.78
N GLN A 184 -6.13 0.49 12.16
CA GLN A 184 -6.03 0.91 13.57
C GLN A 184 -7.39 0.78 14.29
N SER A 185 -8.49 1.14 13.64
CA SER A 185 -9.84 0.97 14.21
C SER A 185 -10.23 -0.50 14.41
N LEU A 186 -9.59 -1.42 13.70
CA LEU A 186 -9.73 -2.87 13.87
C LEU A 186 -8.77 -3.44 14.93
N GLY A 187 -8.00 -2.59 15.61
CA GLY A 187 -7.04 -2.97 16.65
C GLY A 187 -5.69 -3.43 16.12
N VAL A 188 -5.40 -3.21 14.82
CA VAL A 188 -4.11 -3.54 14.21
C VAL A 188 -3.13 -2.39 14.41
N GLU A 189 -1.91 -2.69 14.85
CA GLU A 189 -0.86 -1.68 14.93
C GLU A 189 -0.40 -1.30 13.51
N VAL A 190 -0.41 0.00 13.19
CA VAL A 190 0.10 0.53 11.92
C VAL A 190 1.21 1.52 12.21
N ARG A 191 2.40 1.29 11.65
CA ARG A 191 3.57 2.16 11.76
C ARG A 191 4.16 2.46 10.39
N ARG A 192 4.88 3.57 10.28
CA ARG A 192 5.58 3.94 9.03
C ARG A 192 7.04 3.48 9.09
N LEU A 193 7.49 2.80 8.06
CA LEU A 193 8.89 2.46 7.80
C LEU A 193 9.24 2.70 6.33
N ASP A 194 9.57 3.94 6.00
CA ASP A 194 9.81 4.38 4.64
C ASP A 194 10.96 3.63 3.96
N ASN A 195 10.79 3.28 2.68
CA ASN A 195 11.87 2.74 1.86
C ASN A 195 13.14 3.61 1.85
N ALA A 196 13.02 4.93 1.95
CA ALA A 196 14.17 5.83 1.99
C ALA A 196 15.07 5.57 3.22
N ALA A 197 14.49 5.15 4.35
CA ALA A 197 15.26 4.78 5.53
C ALA A 197 16.05 3.47 5.32
N VAL A 198 15.46 2.51 4.60
CA VAL A 198 16.14 1.26 4.21
C VAL A 198 17.28 1.53 3.23
N ASN A 199 17.17 2.56 2.39
CA ASN A 199 18.18 2.90 1.39
C ASN A 199 19.19 3.96 1.86
N HIS A 200 19.17 4.38 3.13
CA HIS A 200 20.01 5.46 3.68
C HIS A 200 19.90 6.82 2.97
N THR A 201 18.79 7.08 2.29
CA THR A 201 18.57 8.30 1.48
C THR A 201 17.55 9.25 2.12
N THR A 202 17.47 9.27 3.45
CA THR A 202 16.35 9.88 4.19
C THR A 202 16.76 11.04 5.11
N SER A 203 15.78 11.82 5.55
CA SER A 203 15.99 12.88 6.54
C SER A 203 16.27 12.31 7.94
N ALA A 204 16.92 13.09 8.81
CA ALA A 204 17.19 12.68 10.19
C ALA A 204 15.92 12.29 10.97
N ALA A 205 14.79 12.97 10.71
CA ALA A 205 13.51 12.67 11.33
C ALA A 205 12.97 11.28 10.92
N GLU A 206 13.14 10.90 9.65
CA GLU A 206 12.72 9.57 9.20
C GLU A 206 13.68 8.46 9.59
N ALA A 207 14.98 8.75 9.70
CA ALA A 207 15.92 7.80 10.29
C ALA A 207 15.53 7.48 11.74
N ALA A 208 15.25 8.50 12.55
CA ALA A 208 14.79 8.31 13.93
C ALA A 208 13.48 7.51 14.03
N ARG A 209 12.51 7.78 13.14
CA ARG A 209 11.26 7.02 13.06
C ARG A 209 11.47 5.56 12.65
N ALA A 210 12.39 5.31 11.73
CA ALA A 210 12.73 3.96 11.31
C ALA A 210 13.37 3.17 12.46
N GLU A 211 14.29 3.78 13.22
CA GLU A 211 14.84 3.16 14.43
C GLU A 211 13.78 2.87 15.48
N GLU A 212 12.86 3.80 15.74
CA GLU A 212 11.77 3.58 16.70
C GLU A 212 10.88 2.40 16.28
N THR A 213 10.55 2.35 14.98
CA THR A 213 9.76 1.26 14.40
C THR A 213 10.50 -0.07 14.47
N ALA A 214 11.80 -0.10 14.19
CA ALA A 214 12.61 -1.29 14.33
C ALA A 214 12.69 -1.79 15.79
N ARG A 215 12.86 -0.88 16.76
CA ARG A 215 12.78 -1.24 18.19
C ARG A 215 11.42 -1.80 18.58
N PHE A 216 10.34 -1.32 17.96
CA PHE A 216 9.01 -1.89 18.16
C PHE A 216 8.93 -3.30 17.57
N VAL A 217 9.42 -3.53 16.35
CA VAL A 217 9.48 -4.86 15.71
C VAL A 217 10.28 -5.85 16.57
N ASP A 218 11.43 -5.44 17.12
CA ASP A 218 12.21 -6.28 18.05
C ASP A 218 11.39 -6.66 19.29
N ARG A 219 10.71 -5.70 19.93
CA ARG A 219 9.85 -5.99 21.09
C ARG A 219 8.71 -6.94 20.72
N PHE A 220 8.02 -6.67 19.61
CA PHE A 220 6.92 -7.48 19.11
C PHE A 220 7.37 -8.93 18.82
N THR A 221 8.56 -9.09 18.26
CA THR A 221 9.15 -10.41 17.97
C THR A 221 9.49 -11.15 19.26
N ARG A 222 10.20 -10.49 20.20
CA ARG A 222 10.57 -11.06 21.51
C ARG A 222 9.34 -11.51 22.31
N GLU A 223 8.33 -10.65 22.42
CA GLU A 223 7.08 -10.97 23.12
C GLU A 223 6.36 -12.17 22.50
N GLY A 224 6.41 -12.31 21.17
CA GLY A 224 5.87 -13.48 20.48
C GLY A 224 6.59 -14.76 20.90
N HIS A 225 7.92 -14.74 20.90
CA HIS A 225 8.74 -15.86 21.32
C HIS A 225 8.54 -16.22 22.80
N ASP A 226 8.44 -15.23 23.69
CA ASP A 226 8.13 -15.44 25.11
C ASP A 226 6.79 -16.14 25.31
N ARG A 227 5.81 -15.86 24.43
CA ARG A 227 4.48 -16.50 24.37
C ARG A 227 4.46 -17.80 23.56
N ARG A 228 5.60 -18.27 23.05
CA ARG A 228 5.72 -19.44 22.16
C ARG A 228 4.89 -19.34 20.86
N GLN A 229 4.69 -18.11 20.39
CA GLN A 229 4.13 -17.80 19.09
C GLN A 229 5.26 -17.72 18.04
N LYS A 230 4.93 -18.02 16.79
CA LYS A 230 5.81 -17.91 15.63
C LYS A 230 5.64 -16.56 14.97
N VAL A 231 6.74 -15.89 14.65
CA VAL A 231 6.75 -14.57 14.03
C VAL A 231 7.12 -14.70 12.56
N ILE A 232 6.20 -14.35 11.65
CA ILE A 232 6.45 -14.37 10.21
C ILE A 232 6.38 -12.95 9.66
N ILE A 233 7.39 -12.59 8.87
CA ILE A 233 7.44 -11.30 8.18
C ILE A 233 7.00 -11.48 6.73
N ILE A 234 6.06 -10.67 6.25
CA ILE A 234 5.74 -10.51 4.84
C ILE A 234 6.29 -9.16 4.43
N ASP A 235 7.28 -9.14 3.54
CA ASP A 235 8.11 -7.96 3.31
C ASP A 235 8.21 -7.58 1.84
N ASP A 236 7.83 -6.34 1.55
CA ASP A 236 8.13 -5.64 0.30
C ASP A 236 9.24 -4.60 0.57
N GLY A 237 10.49 -5.05 0.62
CA GLY A 237 11.65 -4.15 0.55
C GLY A 237 12.81 -4.39 1.51
N GLY A 238 12.82 -5.46 2.29
CA GLY A 238 14.01 -5.91 3.03
C GLY A 238 14.19 -5.26 4.42
N LEU A 239 13.13 -5.19 5.23
CA LEU A 239 13.14 -4.84 6.66
C LEU A 239 14.30 -5.48 7.43
N LEU A 240 14.53 -6.78 7.23
CA LEU A 240 15.59 -7.53 7.93
C LEU A 240 17.00 -7.07 7.55
N ALA A 241 17.15 -6.34 6.44
CA ALA A 241 18.41 -5.78 5.99
C ALA A 241 18.58 -4.29 6.37
N LEU A 242 17.68 -3.74 7.20
CA LEU A 242 17.79 -2.37 7.68
C LEU A 242 19.03 -2.21 8.56
N THR A 243 19.88 -1.27 8.17
CA THR A 243 21.10 -0.88 8.89
C THR A 243 21.02 0.57 9.36
N ASP A 244 21.77 0.91 10.40
CA ASP A 244 21.95 2.30 10.83
C ASP A 244 23.01 3.04 10.00
N ALA A 245 23.33 4.29 10.35
CA ALA A 245 24.33 5.08 9.64
C ALA A 245 25.76 4.50 9.70
N ALA A 246 26.06 3.63 10.66
CA ALA A 246 27.34 2.94 10.79
C ALA A 246 27.37 1.61 10.00
N GLY A 247 26.23 1.19 9.44
CA GLY A 247 26.08 -0.08 8.74
C GLY A 247 25.76 -1.25 9.68
N ASP A 248 25.44 -0.99 10.95
CA ASP A 248 25.07 -2.02 11.91
C ASP A 248 23.58 -2.39 11.75
N PRO A 249 23.20 -3.68 11.86
CA PRO A 249 21.80 -4.09 11.81
C PRO A 249 20.96 -3.40 12.88
N VAL A 250 19.85 -2.78 12.47
CA VAL A 250 18.94 -2.09 13.41
C VAL A 250 18.08 -3.11 14.16
N LEU A 251 17.66 -4.17 13.47
CA LEU A 251 16.92 -5.27 14.10
C LEU A 251 17.88 -6.25 14.77
N ARG A 252 17.47 -6.72 15.95
CA ARG A 252 18.22 -7.68 16.77
C ARG A 252 17.50 -9.00 16.94
N GLU A 253 16.18 -8.98 16.90
CA GLU A 253 15.36 -10.19 17.03
C GLU A 253 15.10 -10.79 15.66
N ARG A 254 15.32 -12.10 15.56
CA ARG A 254 15.17 -12.84 14.30
C ARG A 254 13.75 -13.43 14.22
N PRO A 255 12.99 -13.23 13.14
CA PRO A 255 11.70 -13.91 12.97
C PRO A 255 11.88 -15.41 12.72
N ASP A 256 10.79 -16.18 12.80
CA ASP A 256 10.79 -17.62 12.51
C ASP A 256 10.79 -17.91 11.00
N ALA A 257 10.22 -17.01 10.19
CA ALA A 257 10.28 -17.08 8.72
C ALA A 257 9.99 -15.72 8.07
N ALA A 258 10.27 -15.62 6.77
CA ALA A 258 9.90 -14.48 5.95
C ALA A 258 9.25 -14.88 4.61
N ILE A 259 8.44 -13.99 4.07
CA ILE A 259 7.89 -14.02 2.70
C ILE A 259 8.34 -12.74 2.03
N GLU A 260 9.27 -12.84 1.07
CA GLU A 260 9.79 -11.67 0.36
C GLU A 260 9.04 -11.45 -0.95
N LEU A 261 8.51 -10.24 -1.13
CA LEU A 261 7.63 -9.85 -2.22
C LEU A 261 8.38 -9.22 -3.41
N THR A 262 9.63 -8.78 -3.22
CA THR A 262 10.44 -8.07 -4.23
C THR A 262 11.82 -8.68 -4.51
N VAL A 263 12.29 -8.52 -5.74
CA VAL A 263 13.64 -8.97 -6.12
C VAL A 263 14.72 -8.13 -5.44
N SER A 264 14.48 -6.83 -5.25
CA SER A 264 15.37 -5.95 -4.48
C SER A 264 15.47 -6.37 -3.02
N GLY A 265 14.35 -6.71 -2.38
CA GLY A 265 14.34 -7.20 -1.01
C GLY A 265 15.08 -8.52 -0.85
N LEU A 266 14.97 -9.46 -1.82
CA LEU A 266 15.80 -10.68 -1.81
C LEU A 266 17.31 -10.40 -1.84
N LYS A 267 17.75 -9.42 -2.66
CA LYS A 267 19.16 -9.03 -2.72
C LYS A 267 19.63 -8.47 -1.38
N ARG A 268 18.80 -7.63 -0.75
CA ARG A 268 19.11 -7.03 0.57
C ARG A 268 19.11 -8.08 1.68
N LEU A 269 18.13 -8.99 1.67
CA LEU A 269 18.04 -10.09 2.62
C LEU A 269 19.30 -10.95 2.60
N ALA A 270 19.86 -11.25 1.42
CA ALA A 270 21.10 -12.01 1.30
C ALA A 270 22.33 -11.36 1.99
N SER A 271 22.29 -10.04 2.26
CA SER A 271 23.32 -9.33 3.03
C SER A 271 23.03 -9.23 4.53
N SER A 272 21.86 -9.66 4.99
CA SER A 272 21.47 -9.59 6.40
C SER A 272 21.91 -10.81 7.19
N ARG A 273 22.58 -10.60 8.32
CA ARG A 273 22.91 -11.67 9.29
C ARG A 273 21.68 -12.34 9.90
N LEU A 274 20.54 -11.65 9.94
CA LEU A 274 19.28 -12.24 10.44
C LEU A 274 18.66 -13.25 9.47
N SER A 275 19.10 -13.23 8.21
CA SER A 275 18.64 -14.16 7.18
C SER A 275 19.32 -15.53 7.25
N ASP A 276 20.41 -15.67 8.00
CA ASP A 276 21.18 -16.91 8.08
C ASP A 276 20.30 -18.05 8.60
N GLY A 277 20.11 -19.08 7.76
CA GLY A 277 19.24 -20.23 8.04
C GLY A 277 17.76 -19.89 8.18
N LEU A 278 17.31 -18.71 7.76
CA LEU A 278 15.89 -18.28 7.85
C LEU A 278 15.11 -18.91 6.68
N PRO A 279 13.97 -19.58 6.93
CA PRO A 279 13.06 -19.96 5.87
C PRO A 279 12.51 -18.71 5.19
N VAL A 280 12.89 -18.47 3.94
CA VAL A 280 12.40 -17.35 3.15
C VAL A 280 11.59 -17.87 1.96
N ALA A 281 10.28 -17.62 1.96
CA ALA A 281 9.43 -17.87 0.81
C ALA A 281 9.60 -16.77 -0.24
N ASN A 282 10.13 -17.16 -1.40
CA ASN A 282 10.37 -16.26 -2.52
C ASN A 282 9.09 -16.04 -3.34
N MET A 283 8.25 -15.10 -2.90
CA MET A 283 7.09 -14.67 -3.68
C MET A 283 7.46 -13.76 -4.85
N ALA A 284 8.57 -13.02 -4.74
CA ALA A 284 9.06 -12.11 -5.78
C ALA A 284 9.28 -12.79 -7.14
N ARG A 285 9.80 -14.02 -7.15
CA ARG A 285 10.08 -14.82 -8.35
C ARG A 285 9.07 -15.94 -8.61
N SER A 286 7.99 -15.99 -7.83
CA SER A 286 6.93 -16.98 -8.03
C SER A 286 6.26 -16.85 -9.40
N ASP A 287 5.74 -17.96 -9.93
CA ASP A 287 5.00 -17.99 -11.20
C ASP A 287 3.85 -16.97 -11.19
N VAL A 288 3.10 -16.89 -10.08
CA VAL A 288 1.98 -15.95 -9.94
C VAL A 288 2.43 -14.48 -10.04
N LYS A 289 3.57 -14.11 -9.44
CA LYS A 289 4.09 -12.74 -9.55
C LYS A 289 4.56 -12.44 -10.96
N GLN A 290 5.36 -13.32 -11.55
CA GLN A 290 6.03 -13.11 -12.84
C GLN A 290 5.06 -13.12 -14.03
N ARG A 291 4.08 -14.03 -14.01
CA ARG A 291 3.16 -14.24 -15.14
C ARG A 291 1.88 -13.42 -15.04
N ILE A 292 1.42 -13.10 -13.84
CA ILE A 292 0.14 -12.42 -13.61
C ILE A 292 0.36 -11.08 -12.93
N GLY A 293 1.03 -11.07 -11.77
CA GLY A 293 1.25 -9.85 -10.98
C GLY A 293 1.93 -8.71 -11.76
N TYR A 294 2.96 -9.00 -12.55
CA TYR A 294 3.62 -7.95 -13.35
C TYR A 294 2.78 -7.41 -14.52
N ASN A 295 1.78 -8.14 -15.01
CA ASN A 295 0.84 -7.59 -16.00
C ASN A 295 -0.05 -6.52 -15.34
N GLU A 296 -0.54 -6.82 -14.13
CA GLU A 296 -1.38 -5.91 -13.35
C GLU A 296 -0.59 -4.68 -12.84
N ILE A 297 0.68 -4.88 -12.48
CA ILE A 297 1.59 -3.75 -12.18
C ILE A 297 1.75 -2.87 -13.42
N ALA A 298 2.07 -3.45 -14.59
CA ALA A 298 2.24 -2.70 -15.84
C ALA A 298 0.95 -1.97 -16.25
N ASP A 299 -0.21 -2.61 -16.13
CA ASP A 299 -1.51 -1.98 -16.39
C ASP A 299 -1.75 -0.78 -15.46
N SER A 300 -1.51 -0.93 -14.15
CA SER A 300 -1.65 0.17 -13.19
C SER A 300 -0.79 1.38 -13.55
N CYS A 301 0.43 1.14 -14.04
CA CYS A 301 1.36 2.16 -14.52
C CYS A 301 0.79 2.89 -15.74
N MET A 302 0.29 2.13 -16.73
CA MET A 302 -0.29 2.69 -17.95
C MET A 302 -1.59 3.45 -17.67
N ARG A 303 -2.45 2.96 -16.76
CA ARG A 303 -3.68 3.64 -16.34
C ARG A 303 -3.37 5.00 -15.73
N ARG A 304 -2.43 5.04 -14.78
CA ARG A 304 -2.01 6.29 -14.14
C ARG A 304 -1.38 7.26 -15.13
N LEU A 305 -0.50 6.76 -16.00
CA LEU A 305 0.14 7.57 -17.03
C LEU A 305 -0.90 8.22 -17.97
N ARG A 306 -1.88 7.44 -18.43
CA ARG A 306 -2.95 7.93 -19.32
C ARG A 306 -3.89 8.92 -18.64
N GLU A 307 -4.19 8.73 -17.36
CA GLU A 307 -5.00 9.66 -16.58
C GLU A 307 -4.31 11.02 -16.42
N ALA A 308 -3.01 10.99 -16.08
CA ALA A 308 -2.20 12.19 -15.90
C ALA A 308 -1.96 12.94 -17.20
N LEU A 309 -1.78 12.22 -18.31
CA LEU A 309 -1.48 12.76 -19.64
C LEU A 309 -2.70 12.77 -20.58
N ARG A 310 -3.92 12.80 -20.03
CA ARG A 310 -5.17 12.75 -20.83
C ARG A 310 -5.32 13.89 -21.84
N GLY A 311 -4.69 15.04 -21.59
CA GLY A 311 -4.68 16.20 -22.49
C GLY A 311 -3.53 16.21 -23.51
N GLU A 312 -2.60 15.25 -23.42
CA GLU A 312 -1.36 15.25 -24.18
C GLU A 312 -1.42 14.30 -25.38
N LYS A 313 -0.81 14.70 -26.49
CA LYS A 313 -0.64 13.83 -27.66
C LYS A 313 0.57 12.93 -27.48
N LEU A 314 0.35 11.65 -27.13
CA LEU A 314 1.42 10.63 -27.06
C LEU A 314 1.53 9.78 -28.34
N ILE A 315 0.43 9.56 -29.05
CA ILE A 315 0.41 8.70 -30.26
C ILE A 315 1.32 9.29 -31.34
N GLY A 316 2.25 8.48 -31.83
CA GLY A 316 3.29 8.84 -32.79
C GLY A 316 4.48 9.61 -32.18
N MET A 317 4.43 9.97 -30.90
CA MET A 317 5.53 10.66 -30.23
C MET A 317 6.65 9.68 -29.84
N ARG A 318 7.86 10.22 -29.70
CA ARG A 318 8.99 9.46 -29.17
C ARG A 318 8.90 9.37 -27.66
N VAL A 319 9.10 8.15 -27.14
CA VAL A 319 9.11 7.87 -25.70
C VAL A 319 10.39 7.10 -25.37
N VAL A 320 11.08 7.48 -24.31
CA VAL A 320 12.24 6.75 -23.79
C VAL A 320 11.78 5.88 -22.62
N SER A 321 12.13 4.60 -22.66
CA SER A 321 11.88 3.63 -21.59
C SER A 321 13.21 3.13 -21.03
N VAL A 322 13.55 3.56 -19.82
CA VAL A 322 14.80 3.17 -19.14
C VAL A 322 14.56 1.93 -18.28
N GLY A 323 15.30 0.86 -18.57
CA GLY A 323 15.11 -0.48 -18.05
C GLY A 323 14.17 -1.31 -18.92
N TYR A 324 14.62 -2.50 -19.32
CA TYR A 324 13.87 -3.48 -20.09
C TYR A 324 13.73 -4.83 -19.36
N GLY A 325 13.74 -4.81 -18.02
CA GLY A 325 13.42 -6.00 -17.20
C GLY A 325 11.94 -6.41 -17.28
N THR A 326 11.47 -7.23 -16.32
CA THR A 326 10.09 -7.77 -16.33
C THR A 326 9.00 -6.69 -16.45
N LEU A 327 9.15 -5.56 -15.74
CA LEU A 327 8.21 -4.45 -15.84
C LEU A 327 8.46 -3.61 -17.11
N GLY A 328 9.72 -3.23 -17.35
CA GLY A 328 10.11 -2.38 -18.48
C GLY A 328 9.70 -2.93 -19.85
N ALA A 329 9.86 -4.23 -20.08
CA ALA A 329 9.43 -4.87 -21.33
C ALA A 329 7.91 -4.76 -21.56
N ARG A 330 7.11 -4.84 -20.49
CA ARG A 330 5.64 -4.69 -20.55
C ARG A 330 5.25 -3.25 -20.79
N LEU A 331 5.90 -2.29 -20.11
CA LEU A 331 5.67 -0.86 -20.32
C LEU A 331 6.01 -0.45 -21.76
N ALA A 332 7.18 -0.86 -22.26
CA ALA A 332 7.60 -0.59 -23.64
C ALA A 332 6.61 -1.15 -24.67
N SER A 333 6.15 -2.39 -24.47
CA SER A 333 5.12 -3.01 -25.31
C SER A 333 3.78 -2.26 -25.27
N SER A 334 3.32 -1.87 -24.08
CA SER A 334 2.08 -1.09 -23.92
C SER A 334 2.16 0.29 -24.55
N LEU A 335 3.29 0.99 -24.39
CA LEU A 335 3.54 2.29 -25.03
C LEU A 335 3.58 2.18 -26.55
N ARG A 336 4.24 1.14 -27.09
CA ARG A 336 4.21 0.88 -28.54
C ARG A 336 2.82 0.54 -29.03
N SER A 337 2.04 -0.23 -28.28
CA SER A 337 0.65 -0.57 -28.62
C SER A 337 -0.27 0.64 -28.61
N LEU A 338 0.03 1.66 -27.79
CA LEU A 338 -0.61 2.98 -27.86
C LEU A 338 -0.25 3.76 -29.14
N GLY A 339 0.81 3.36 -29.84
CA GLY A 339 1.32 4.00 -31.05
C GLY A 339 2.53 4.90 -30.81
N CYS A 340 3.20 4.82 -29.65
CA CYS A 340 4.44 5.54 -29.39
C CYS A 340 5.64 4.91 -30.13
N ARG A 341 6.62 5.74 -30.51
CA ARG A 341 7.93 5.29 -30.97
C ARG A 341 8.85 5.15 -29.77
N VAL A 342 9.00 3.92 -29.28
CA VAL A 342 9.71 3.66 -28.01
C VAL A 342 11.20 3.39 -28.29
N VAL A 343 12.04 4.16 -27.61
CA VAL A 343 13.50 3.92 -27.49
C VAL A 343 13.75 3.30 -26.13
N VAL A 344 14.34 2.10 -26.10
CA VAL A 344 14.70 1.40 -24.87
C VAL A 344 16.14 1.73 -24.50
N VAL A 345 16.34 2.06 -23.23
CA VAL A 345 17.67 2.30 -22.64
C VAL A 345 17.90 1.26 -21.56
N ASP A 346 19.01 0.54 -21.62
CA ASP A 346 19.41 -0.43 -20.60
C ASP A 346 20.93 -0.57 -20.56
N THR A 347 21.50 -0.83 -19.39
CA THR A 347 22.94 -1.10 -19.24
C THR A 347 23.30 -2.56 -19.57
N ASP A 348 22.33 -3.46 -19.49
CA ASP A 348 22.51 -4.88 -19.84
C ASP A 348 22.31 -5.10 -21.34
N HIS A 349 23.38 -5.54 -22.02
CA HIS A 349 23.36 -5.80 -23.45
C HIS A 349 22.39 -6.90 -23.86
N LEU A 350 22.13 -7.90 -23.01
CA LEU A 350 21.17 -8.94 -23.32
C LEU A 350 19.74 -8.38 -23.33
N GLN A 351 19.44 -7.46 -22.40
CA GLN A 351 18.15 -6.77 -22.37
C GLN A 351 18.00 -5.85 -23.59
N LEU A 352 19.06 -5.16 -24.01
CA LEU A 352 19.07 -4.37 -25.25
C LEU A 352 18.84 -5.25 -26.49
N ILE A 353 19.57 -6.36 -26.64
CA ILE A 353 19.38 -7.29 -27.77
C ILE A 353 17.94 -7.81 -27.79
N SER A 354 17.40 -8.22 -26.64
CA SER A 354 16.01 -8.67 -26.54
C SER A 354 15.01 -7.58 -26.93
N ALA A 355 15.23 -6.33 -26.53
CA ALA A 355 14.39 -5.21 -26.94
C ALA A 355 14.48 -4.97 -28.46
N ALA A 356 15.68 -5.02 -29.04
CA ALA A 356 15.89 -4.84 -30.47
C ALA A 356 15.21 -5.95 -31.30
N GLU A 357 15.32 -7.22 -30.88
CA GLU A 357 14.62 -8.35 -31.51
C GLU A 357 13.10 -8.23 -31.40
N ASN A 358 12.61 -7.58 -30.33
CA ASN A 358 11.20 -7.25 -30.20
C ASN A 358 10.78 -6.04 -31.06
N GLY A 359 11.69 -5.37 -31.77
CA GLY A 359 11.41 -4.27 -32.69
C GLY A 359 11.44 -2.88 -32.06
N PHE A 360 12.21 -2.68 -30.98
CA PHE A 360 12.46 -1.37 -30.39
C PHE A 360 13.77 -0.76 -30.88
N GLU A 361 13.84 0.58 -30.96
CA GLU A 361 15.12 1.28 -31.02
C GLU A 361 15.80 1.13 -29.65
N THR A 362 17.10 0.88 -29.59
CA THR A 362 17.82 0.58 -28.34
C THR A 362 19.13 1.34 -28.24
N THR A 363 19.48 1.82 -27.05
CA THR A 363 20.82 2.40 -26.79
C THR A 363 21.26 2.09 -25.36
N PRO A 364 22.56 1.83 -25.10
CA PRO A 364 23.09 1.78 -23.75
C PRO A 364 23.30 3.17 -23.11
N ASP A 365 23.21 4.25 -23.90
CA ASP A 365 23.52 5.62 -23.47
C ASP A 365 22.23 6.44 -23.27
N LEU A 366 21.96 6.82 -22.03
CA LEU A 366 20.82 7.67 -21.69
C LEU A 366 20.94 9.07 -22.31
N ASP A 367 22.15 9.63 -22.43
CA ASP A 367 22.35 10.95 -23.03
C ASP A 367 21.97 10.92 -24.52
N GLU A 368 22.26 9.82 -25.22
CA GLU A 368 21.81 9.61 -26.60
C GLU A 368 20.29 9.59 -26.72
N ALA A 369 19.64 8.86 -25.82
CA ALA A 369 18.19 8.82 -25.76
C ALA A 369 17.58 10.21 -25.46
N ILE A 370 18.17 10.99 -24.56
CA ILE A 370 17.73 12.37 -24.25
C ILE A 370 17.89 13.29 -25.47
N ARG A 371 19.01 13.18 -26.22
CA ARG A 371 19.25 13.97 -27.45
C ARG A 371 18.18 13.74 -28.52
N THR A 372 17.46 12.62 -28.48
CA THR A 372 16.33 12.37 -29.40
C THR A 372 15.08 13.22 -29.11
N ARG A 373 15.12 14.04 -28.05
CA ARG A 373 14.06 14.95 -27.58
C ARG A 373 12.72 14.22 -27.37
N PRO A 374 12.64 13.29 -26.41
CA PRO A 374 11.43 12.52 -26.19
C PRO A 374 10.30 13.39 -25.62
N LYS A 375 9.05 13.02 -25.92
CA LYS A 375 7.86 13.60 -25.28
C LYS A 375 7.65 13.05 -23.86
N LEU A 376 8.12 11.84 -23.61
CA LEU A 376 8.01 11.16 -22.32
C LEU A 376 9.26 10.32 -22.08
N LEU A 377 9.79 10.37 -20.86
CA LEU A 377 10.76 9.42 -20.33
C LEU A 377 10.12 8.69 -19.14
N VAL A 378 10.06 7.36 -19.23
CA VAL A 378 9.65 6.47 -18.13
C VAL A 378 10.84 5.60 -17.71
N SER A 379 10.95 5.29 -16.43
CA SER A 379 11.96 4.35 -15.93
C SER A 379 11.35 3.24 -15.07
N SER A 380 12.00 2.08 -15.06
CA SER A 380 11.62 0.93 -14.24
C SER A 380 12.82 0.03 -13.85
N THR A 381 13.96 0.65 -13.55
CA THR A 381 15.24 -0.06 -13.30
C THR A 381 15.34 -0.59 -11.87
N GLY A 382 14.73 0.11 -10.91
CA GLY A 382 14.91 -0.16 -9.48
C GLY A 382 16.20 0.44 -8.91
N GLU A 383 16.92 1.23 -9.70
CA GLU A 383 18.22 1.83 -9.38
C GLU A 383 18.27 3.25 -9.98
N ARG A 384 19.01 4.16 -9.36
CA ARG A 384 19.13 5.54 -9.85
C ARG A 384 19.60 5.59 -11.31
N ILE A 385 18.81 6.24 -12.18
CA ILE A 385 19.08 6.20 -13.63
C ILE A 385 20.13 7.22 -14.10
N ALA A 386 20.29 8.33 -13.38
CA ALA A 386 21.22 9.39 -13.75
C ALA A 386 21.49 10.38 -12.60
N GLU A 387 22.46 11.28 -12.81
CA GLU A 387 22.59 12.52 -12.03
C GLU A 387 21.54 13.54 -12.45
N ARG A 388 21.24 14.50 -11.56
CA ARG A 388 20.29 15.59 -11.84
C ARG A 388 20.65 16.38 -13.11
N SER A 389 21.92 16.70 -13.30
CA SER A 389 22.42 17.47 -14.45
C SER A 389 22.16 16.78 -15.80
N THR A 390 22.13 15.44 -15.83
CA THR A 390 21.74 14.68 -17.03
C THR A 390 20.25 14.84 -17.30
N LEU A 391 19.41 14.67 -16.28
CA LEU A 391 17.95 14.76 -16.42
C LEU A 391 17.49 16.19 -16.77
N GLU A 392 18.21 17.22 -16.34
CA GLU A 392 17.93 18.62 -16.68
C GLU A 392 18.11 18.95 -18.17
N GLN A 393 18.76 18.07 -18.95
CA GLN A 393 18.90 18.22 -20.40
C GLN A 393 17.61 17.82 -21.17
N LEU A 394 16.62 17.24 -20.49
CA LEU A 394 15.34 16.90 -21.10
C LEU A 394 14.64 18.15 -21.67
N PRO A 395 13.90 18.04 -22.79
CA PRO A 395 13.14 19.15 -23.35
C PRO A 395 12.09 19.72 -22.41
N ALA A 396 11.75 21.01 -22.57
CA ALA A 396 10.72 21.68 -21.77
C ALA A 396 9.33 21.04 -21.87
N ASP A 397 9.00 20.47 -23.03
CA ASP A 397 7.74 19.81 -23.32
C ASP A 397 7.74 18.30 -22.98
N CYS A 398 8.83 17.82 -22.37
CA CYS A 398 8.99 16.43 -21.95
C CYS A 398 8.35 16.16 -20.58
N TYR A 399 7.75 14.99 -20.44
CA TYR A 399 7.33 14.43 -19.16
C TYR A 399 8.34 13.41 -18.65
N LEU A 400 8.65 13.44 -17.36
CA LEU A 400 9.58 12.53 -16.70
C LEU A 400 8.87 11.80 -15.56
N THR A 401 8.96 10.47 -15.50
CA THR A 401 8.39 9.72 -14.39
C THR A 401 9.05 8.35 -14.20
N ALA A 402 8.83 7.73 -13.05
CA ALA A 402 9.35 6.41 -12.70
C ALA A 402 8.26 5.47 -12.22
N PHE A 403 8.48 4.18 -12.41
CA PHE A 403 7.65 3.10 -11.86
C PHE A 403 8.45 2.19 -10.91
N ALA A 404 9.60 2.68 -10.45
CA ALA A 404 10.36 2.10 -9.36
C ALA A 404 10.95 3.21 -8.49
N THR A 405 11.03 2.96 -7.18
CA THR A 405 11.25 3.99 -6.15
C THR A 405 12.60 4.71 -6.23
N ALA A 406 13.66 4.02 -6.68
CA ALA A 406 15.02 4.57 -6.65
C ALA A 406 15.41 5.33 -7.92
N ASP A 407 14.66 5.14 -9.01
CA ASP A 407 15.08 5.55 -10.35
C ASP A 407 15.34 7.06 -10.46
N LEU A 408 14.43 7.88 -9.93
CA LEU A 408 14.52 9.35 -9.96
C LEU A 408 14.94 9.95 -8.61
N SER A 409 15.64 9.18 -7.79
CA SER A 409 16.15 9.64 -6.48
C SER A 409 17.01 10.92 -6.56
N ALA A 410 17.62 11.21 -7.72
CA ALA A 410 18.37 12.45 -7.95
C ALA A 410 17.51 13.72 -8.02
N VAL A 411 16.19 13.58 -8.21
CA VAL A 411 15.24 14.70 -8.39
C VAL A 411 14.02 14.60 -7.47
N THR A 412 13.98 13.59 -6.59
CA THR A 412 12.94 13.45 -5.54
C THR A 412 13.02 14.61 -4.55
N GLY A 413 11.88 15.26 -4.28
CA GLY A 413 11.77 16.34 -3.29
C GLY A 413 12.47 17.65 -3.66
N VAL A 414 12.84 17.81 -4.93
CA VAL A 414 13.51 19.01 -5.44
C VAL A 414 12.49 19.97 -6.03
N GLU A 415 12.44 21.21 -5.53
CA GLU A 415 11.69 22.29 -6.18
C GLU A 415 12.44 22.84 -7.40
N GLY A 416 11.72 23.11 -8.50
CA GLY A 416 12.29 23.70 -9.72
C GLY A 416 13.20 22.75 -10.50
N PHE A 417 12.75 21.52 -10.77
CA PHE A 417 13.46 20.60 -11.66
C PHE A 417 13.42 21.10 -13.11
N GLY A 418 14.60 21.47 -13.64
CA GLY A 418 14.87 21.65 -15.07
C GLY A 418 13.75 22.36 -15.87
N PRO A 419 13.71 22.15 -17.20
CA PRO A 419 12.59 22.62 -18.01
C PRO A 419 11.47 21.57 -18.16
N ALA A 420 11.77 20.27 -17.96
CA ALA A 420 10.82 19.17 -18.13
C ALA A 420 9.86 19.03 -16.94
N THR A 421 8.69 18.43 -17.17
CA THR A 421 7.68 18.21 -16.13
C THR A 421 7.82 16.83 -15.49
N VAL A 422 8.15 16.78 -14.19
CA VAL A 422 8.13 15.53 -13.42
C VAL A 422 6.69 15.15 -13.07
N LEU A 423 6.28 13.93 -13.38
CA LEU A 423 5.00 13.38 -12.94
C LEU A 423 5.21 12.58 -11.66
N GLY A 424 4.52 12.98 -10.59
CA GLY A 424 4.66 12.40 -9.26
C GLY A 424 5.74 13.07 -8.44
N ASP A 425 6.29 12.34 -7.47
CA ASP A 425 7.33 12.79 -6.53
C ASP A 425 8.71 12.21 -6.83
N GLY A 426 8.89 11.58 -8.00
CA GLY A 426 10.10 10.84 -8.37
C GLY A 426 10.17 9.42 -7.81
N ARG A 427 9.15 8.95 -7.07
CA ARG A 427 8.99 7.53 -6.72
C ARG A 427 8.08 6.85 -7.75
N SER A 428 7.59 5.66 -7.41
CA SER A 428 6.72 4.87 -8.28
C SER A 428 5.38 5.60 -8.55
N PHE A 429 5.23 6.13 -9.75
CA PHE A 429 4.15 7.05 -10.10
C PHE A 429 2.77 6.40 -10.09
N ASN A 430 2.68 5.11 -10.38
CA ASN A 430 1.44 4.33 -10.27
C ASN A 430 0.89 4.27 -8.83
N LEU A 431 1.65 4.72 -7.84
CA LEU A 431 1.26 4.80 -6.43
C LEU A 431 1.18 6.23 -5.90
N TYR A 432 1.57 7.23 -6.68
CA TYR A 432 1.52 8.63 -6.25
C TYR A 432 0.12 9.22 -6.46
N GLN A 433 -0.56 9.47 -5.34
CA GLN A 433 -1.94 9.94 -5.25
C GLN A 433 -2.88 9.10 -6.12
N PHE A 434 -2.62 7.79 -6.15
CA PHE A 434 -3.34 6.83 -6.95
C PHE A 434 -3.59 5.53 -6.18
N GLU A 435 -4.58 4.76 -6.63
CA GLU A 435 -5.00 3.51 -5.99
C GLU A 435 -3.97 2.38 -6.14
N GLY A 436 -3.07 2.49 -7.13
CA GLY A 436 -2.16 1.42 -7.51
C GLY A 436 -2.86 0.35 -8.35
N ILE A 437 -2.58 -0.91 -8.01
CA ILE A 437 -3.13 -2.08 -8.71
C ILE A 437 -4.58 -2.29 -8.23
N PRO A 438 -5.55 -2.43 -9.16
CA PRO A 438 -6.94 -2.73 -8.79
C PRO A 438 -7.05 -3.98 -7.91
N ASN A 439 -8.01 -3.98 -6.98
CA ASN A 439 -8.22 -5.10 -6.04
C ASN A 439 -8.40 -6.44 -6.77
N GLY A 440 -9.26 -6.49 -7.80
CA GLY A 440 -9.48 -7.70 -8.61
C GLY A 440 -8.25 -8.16 -9.40
N GLY A 441 -7.40 -7.22 -9.84
CA GLY A 441 -6.14 -7.53 -10.52
C GLY A 441 -5.11 -8.16 -9.58
N TYR A 442 -5.06 -7.68 -8.33
CA TYR A 442 -4.09 -8.19 -7.33
C TYR A 442 -4.63 -9.33 -6.45
N ASP A 443 -5.91 -9.68 -6.58
CA ASP A 443 -6.61 -10.70 -5.79
C ASP A 443 -5.88 -12.04 -5.78
N LEU A 444 -5.54 -12.59 -6.95
CA LEU A 444 -4.82 -13.86 -7.05
C LEU A 444 -3.46 -13.83 -6.36
N TYR A 445 -2.72 -12.72 -6.48
CA TYR A 445 -1.41 -12.61 -5.84
C TYR A 445 -1.53 -12.54 -4.31
N ARG A 446 -2.53 -11.81 -3.79
CA ARG A 446 -2.83 -11.76 -2.36
C ARG A 446 -3.32 -13.12 -1.84
N ALA A 447 -4.17 -13.81 -2.58
CA ALA A 447 -4.61 -15.17 -2.25
C ALA A 447 -3.44 -16.16 -2.20
N ALA A 448 -2.55 -16.12 -3.20
CA ALA A 448 -1.33 -16.92 -3.21
C ALA A 448 -0.42 -16.59 -2.02
N THR A 449 -0.26 -15.31 -1.68
CA THR A 449 0.51 -14.88 -0.50
C THR A 449 -0.09 -15.42 0.79
N PHE A 450 -1.42 -15.42 0.93
CA PHE A 450 -2.13 -15.99 2.08
C PHE A 450 -1.90 -17.51 2.17
N ILE A 451 -1.99 -18.23 1.05
CA ILE A 451 -1.72 -19.67 0.98
C ILE A 451 -0.29 -19.97 1.41
N VAL A 452 0.68 -19.21 0.90
CA VAL A 452 2.09 -19.36 1.28
C VAL A 452 2.30 -19.06 2.77
N LEU A 453 1.64 -18.04 3.32
CA LEU A 453 1.65 -17.77 4.76
C LEU A 453 1.10 -18.95 5.56
N SER A 454 -0.06 -19.52 5.17
CA SER A 454 -0.65 -20.69 5.83
C SER A 454 0.32 -21.88 5.84
N ARG A 455 0.92 -22.21 4.69
CA ARG A 455 1.88 -23.31 4.56
C ARG A 455 3.16 -23.07 5.35
N LEU A 456 3.68 -21.85 5.31
CA LEU A 456 4.89 -21.47 6.02
C LEU A 456 4.66 -21.47 7.54
N ALA A 457 3.52 -20.97 8.01
CA ALA A 457 3.12 -21.02 9.42
C ALA A 457 3.02 -22.46 9.95
N ALA A 458 2.39 -23.36 9.18
CA ALA A 458 2.34 -24.77 9.54
C ALA A 458 3.74 -25.42 9.57
N LEU A 459 4.61 -25.05 8.62
CA LEU A 459 5.99 -25.55 8.56
C LEU A 459 6.79 -25.15 9.81
N VAL A 460 6.73 -23.88 10.23
CA VAL A 460 7.53 -23.39 11.37
C VAL A 460 6.91 -23.69 12.73
N ASP A 461 5.60 -23.91 12.81
CA ASP A 461 4.95 -24.36 14.05
C ASP A 461 5.37 -25.79 14.40
N GLY A 462 5.50 -26.66 13.39
CA GLY A 462 5.96 -28.05 13.56
C GLY A 462 7.47 -28.23 13.69
N ALA A 463 8.27 -27.18 13.49
CA ALA A 463 9.73 -27.25 13.53
C ALA A 463 10.30 -26.79 14.89
N GLU A 464 11.36 -27.48 15.34
CA GLU A 464 12.22 -26.96 16.42
C GLU A 464 12.88 -25.64 16.00
N ALA A 465 13.14 -24.76 16.97
CA ALA A 465 13.71 -23.44 16.70
C ALA A 465 15.06 -23.55 15.96
N GLY A 466 15.14 -22.95 14.77
CA GLY A 466 16.35 -22.97 13.94
C GLY A 466 16.55 -24.22 13.07
N ALA A 467 15.61 -25.17 13.06
CA ALA A 467 15.71 -26.41 12.27
C ALA A 467 14.96 -26.37 10.92
N ALA A 468 14.28 -25.27 10.60
CA ALA A 468 13.47 -25.18 9.40
C ALA A 468 14.35 -25.05 8.12
N PRO A 469 14.08 -25.84 7.06
CA PRO A 469 14.94 -25.89 5.88
C PRO A 469 14.86 -24.61 5.06
N SER A 470 15.94 -24.33 4.31
CA SER A 470 15.91 -23.31 3.26
C SER A 470 14.81 -23.63 2.25
N LEU A 471 13.94 -22.67 1.94
CA LEU A 471 12.81 -22.88 1.05
C LEU A 471 13.20 -22.64 -0.41
N ALA A 472 13.14 -23.68 -1.24
CA ALA A 472 13.36 -23.54 -2.67
C ALA A 472 12.18 -22.79 -3.33
N LEU A 473 12.47 -22.01 -4.38
CA LEU A 473 11.43 -21.33 -5.17
C LEU A 473 10.39 -22.32 -5.72
N GLN A 474 10.81 -23.53 -6.10
CA GLN A 474 9.90 -24.55 -6.60
C GLN A 474 8.87 -24.96 -5.54
N THR A 475 9.26 -25.09 -4.27
CA THR A 475 8.34 -25.40 -3.18
C THR A 475 7.23 -24.35 -3.04
N VAL A 476 7.57 -23.07 -3.17
CA VAL A 476 6.60 -21.96 -3.16
C VAL A 476 5.63 -22.10 -4.34
N ASN A 477 6.15 -22.35 -5.54
CA ASN A 477 5.32 -22.53 -6.74
C ASN A 477 4.40 -23.75 -6.62
N ASP A 478 4.88 -24.85 -6.05
CA ASP A 478 4.12 -26.08 -5.84
C ASP A 478 3.00 -25.85 -4.81
N TRP A 479 3.29 -25.18 -3.69
CA TRP A 479 2.26 -24.80 -2.71
C TRP A 479 1.12 -23.99 -3.34
N ILE A 480 1.45 -23.04 -4.22
CA ILE A 480 0.45 -22.23 -4.91
C ILE A 480 -0.28 -23.07 -5.96
N ARG A 481 0.43 -23.86 -6.76
CA ARG A 481 -0.16 -24.68 -7.84
C ARG A 481 -1.12 -25.73 -7.28
N ASP A 482 -0.69 -26.46 -6.27
CA ASP A 482 -1.42 -27.58 -5.67
C ASP A 482 -2.58 -27.13 -4.78
N SER A 483 -2.63 -25.84 -4.43
CA SER A 483 -3.76 -25.25 -3.71
C SER A 483 -5.07 -25.24 -4.52
N GLY A 484 -4.99 -25.36 -5.85
CA GLY A 484 -6.15 -25.18 -6.74
C GLY A 484 -6.53 -23.71 -6.99
N VAL A 485 -5.77 -22.75 -6.47
CA VAL A 485 -6.06 -21.30 -6.63
C VAL A 485 -6.07 -20.87 -8.10
N TYR A 486 -5.20 -21.43 -8.95
CA TYR A 486 -5.17 -21.12 -10.38
C TYR A 486 -6.44 -21.59 -11.09
N THR A 487 -6.91 -22.79 -10.79
CA THR A 487 -8.18 -23.31 -11.32
C THR A 487 -9.33 -22.40 -10.90
N ARG A 488 -9.38 -22.02 -9.62
CA ARG A 488 -10.44 -21.14 -9.11
C ARG A 488 -10.42 -19.76 -9.76
N TYR A 489 -9.24 -19.16 -9.88
CA TYR A 489 -9.09 -17.87 -10.56
C TYR A 489 -9.50 -17.95 -12.02
N TYR A 490 -9.08 -19.03 -12.70
CA TYR A 490 -9.48 -19.28 -14.07
C TYR A 490 -11.00 -19.43 -14.19
N ASP A 491 -11.62 -20.17 -13.27
CA ASP A 491 -13.06 -20.39 -13.32
C ASP A 491 -13.84 -19.12 -13.08
N LEU A 492 -13.41 -18.31 -12.11
CA LEU A 492 -14.06 -17.04 -11.79
C LEU A 492 -14.01 -16.02 -12.94
N TYR A 493 -12.87 -15.87 -13.61
CA TYR A 493 -12.69 -14.79 -14.58
C TYR A 493 -12.83 -15.21 -16.05
N PHE A 494 -12.61 -16.49 -16.37
CA PHE A 494 -12.53 -16.95 -17.76
C PHE A 494 -13.47 -18.10 -18.12
N SER A 495 -13.88 -18.95 -17.15
CA SER A 495 -14.80 -20.06 -17.43
C SER A 495 -16.27 -19.72 -17.14
N SER A 496 -16.56 -19.01 -16.05
CA SER A 496 -17.92 -18.59 -15.67
C SER A 496 -18.45 -17.37 -16.44
N ALA A 497 -17.63 -16.77 -17.32
CA ALA A 497 -18.03 -15.73 -18.27
C ALA A 497 -18.56 -16.29 -19.61
N ARG A 498 -18.86 -17.60 -19.69
CA ARG A 498 -19.46 -18.26 -20.87
C ARG A 498 -20.89 -18.71 -20.61
#